data_AF-A0A9E7PPG0-F1
#
_entry.id   AF-A0A9E7PPG0-F1
#
_cell.length_a   1.000
_cell.length_b   1.000
_cell.length_c   1.000
_cell.angle_alpha   90.00
_cell.angle_beta   90.00
_cell.angle_gamma   90.00
#
_symmetry.space_group_name_H-M   'P 1'
#
loop_
_entity.id
_entity.type
_entity.pdbx_description
1 polymer ?
#
loop_
_entity_poly.entity_id
_entity_poly.type
_entity_poly.pdbx_seq_one_letter_code
_entity_poly.pdbx_strand_id
1 'polypeptide(L)'
;MKEGKLMKVCHSTTHNCEKHTDRDLARQWNSIDWDKTRDTVNRLQIRIAKATKEENWNLVKRLSYLLTHSRSAKLLAVRIVTQNKAMASK
;
A
#
# COMPACT_ATOMS: atom_id res chain seq x y z
N MET A 1 -54.82 13.14 -4.62
CA MET A 1 -53.97 12.66 -5.75
C MET A 1 -52.54 13.09 -5.46
N LYS A 2 -51.59 12.19 -5.69
CA LYS A 2 -50.21 12.26 -5.23
C LYS A 2 -49.38 13.15 -6.14
N GLU A 3 -48.58 14.03 -5.57
CA GLU A 3 -47.30 14.42 -6.18
C GLU A 3 -46.20 14.09 -5.18
N GLY A 4 -45.70 12.86 -5.33
CA GLY A 4 -44.50 12.41 -4.63
C GLY A 4 -43.33 13.27 -5.10
N LYS A 5 -42.77 14.04 -4.17
CA LYS A 5 -41.50 14.73 -4.37
C LYS A 5 -40.44 13.68 -4.74
N LEU A 6 -39.97 13.76 -5.98
CA LEU A 6 -38.90 12.92 -6.51
C LEU A 6 -37.64 13.18 -5.67
N MET A 7 -37.34 12.28 -4.73
CA MET A 7 -36.04 12.28 -4.07
C MET A 7 -34.99 11.95 -5.14
N LYS A 8 -34.15 12.92 -5.52
CA LYS A 8 -32.91 12.66 -6.24
C LYS A 8 -31.97 11.93 -5.27
N VAL A 9 -32.15 10.63 -5.20
CA VAL A 9 -31.26 9.72 -4.50
C VAL A 9 -30.06 9.49 -5.41
N CYS A 10 -29.06 10.36 -5.28
CA CYS A 10 -27.74 10.11 -5.85
C CYS A 10 -26.95 9.25 -4.85
N HIS A 11 -27.14 7.92 -4.90
CA HIS A 11 -26.24 6.97 -4.23
C HIS A 11 -24.99 6.77 -5.09
N SER A 12 -24.17 7.81 -5.21
CA SER A 12 -22.79 7.65 -5.69
C SER A 12 -21.87 7.85 -4.50
N THR A 13 -21.67 6.80 -3.71
CA THR A 13 -20.59 6.72 -2.70
C THR A 13 -19.26 6.48 -3.40
N THR A 14 -18.97 7.29 -4.42
CA THR A 14 -17.63 7.43 -4.97
C THR A 14 -17.14 8.75 -4.42
N HIS A 15 -16.29 8.69 -3.39
CA HIS A 15 -15.59 9.88 -2.91
C HIS A 15 -14.88 10.50 -4.12
N ASN A 16 -15.13 11.78 -4.37
CA ASN A 16 -14.54 12.55 -5.45
C ASN A 16 -13.06 12.18 -5.64
N CYS A 17 -12.66 11.95 -6.89
CA CYS A 17 -11.25 11.89 -7.26
C CYS A 17 -10.67 13.30 -7.12
N GLU A 18 -10.35 13.69 -5.89
CA GLU A 18 -9.67 14.95 -5.64
C GLU A 18 -8.34 14.90 -6.38
N LYS A 19 -8.18 15.80 -7.36
CA LYS A 19 -6.93 15.98 -8.09
C LYS A 19 -5.94 16.60 -7.11
N HIS A 20 -5.17 15.76 -6.40
CA HIS A 20 -4.11 16.24 -5.51
C HIS A 20 -3.09 17.06 -6.32
N THR A 21 -2.69 18.21 -5.80
CA THR A 21 -1.60 18.97 -6.41
C THR A 21 -0.28 18.24 -6.19
N ASP A 22 0.72 18.49 -7.04
CA ASP A 22 2.07 17.91 -6.87
C ASP A 22 2.63 18.15 -5.46
N ARG A 23 2.35 19.32 -4.89
CA ARG A 23 2.72 19.69 -3.52
C ARG A 23 2.05 18.79 -2.47
N ASP A 24 0.78 18.44 -2.66
CA ASP A 24 0.05 17.58 -1.72
C ASP A 24 0.55 16.14 -1.79
N LEU A 25 0.87 15.65 -3.00
CA LEU A 25 1.49 14.34 -3.19
C LEU A 25 2.89 14.27 -2.55
N ALA A 26 3.70 15.32 -2.69
CA ALA A 26 5.00 15.43 -2.03
C ALA A 26 4.88 15.43 -0.50
N ARG A 27 3.90 16.16 0.05
CA ARG A 27 3.59 16.13 1.48
C ARG A 27 3.17 14.74 1.94
N GLN A 28 2.29 14.07 1.20
CA GLN A 28 1.87 12.70 1.50
C GLN A 28 3.06 11.74 1.50
N TRP A 29 3.93 11.79 0.50
CA TRP A 29 5.15 10.97 0.43
C TRP A 29 6.07 11.17 1.64
N ASN A 30 6.29 12.43 2.04
CA ASN A 30 7.14 12.77 3.18
C ASN A 30 6.49 12.44 4.54
N SER A 31 5.16 12.35 4.61
CA SER A 31 4.42 11.99 5.82
C SER A 31 4.39 10.49 6.12
N ILE A 32 4.83 9.64 5.19
CA ILE A 32 4.84 8.19 5.38
C ILE A 32 5.85 7.82 6.47
N ASP A 33 5.37 7.13 7.51
CA ASP A 33 6.23 6.48 8.50
C ASP A 33 6.94 5.28 7.86
N TRP A 34 8.20 5.51 7.52
CA TRP A 34 9.02 4.53 6.82
C TRP A 34 9.54 3.41 7.72
N ASP A 35 9.71 3.67 9.02
CA ASP A 35 10.20 2.66 9.95
C ASP A 35 9.09 1.63 10.20
N LYS A 36 7.86 2.09 10.43
CA LYS A 36 6.68 1.21 10.50
C LYS A 36 6.46 0.42 9.21
N THR A 37 6.69 1.07 8.06
CA THR A 37 6.60 0.43 6.74
C THR A 37 7.61 -0.72 6.62
N ARG A 38 8.87 -0.47 6.99
CA ARG A 38 9.95 -1.47 7.00
C ARG A 38 9.66 -2.60 7.98
N ASP A 39 9.23 -2.28 9.19
CA ASP A 39 8.91 -3.27 10.22
C ASP A 39 7.82 -4.23 9.77
N THR A 40 6.79 -3.72 9.11
CA THR A 40 5.70 -4.55 8.56
C THR A 40 6.23 -5.57 7.55
N VAL A 41 7.10 -5.12 6.64
CA VAL A 41 7.74 -5.99 5.63
C VAL A 41 8.66 -7.01 6.30
N ASN A 42 9.50 -6.57 7.24
CA ASN A 42 10.43 -7.43 7.97
C ASN A 42 9.70 -8.55 8.72
N ARG A 43 8.60 -8.24 9.41
CA ARG A 43 7.77 -9.25 10.10
C ARG A 43 7.24 -10.32 9.14
N LEU A 44 6.81 -9.94 7.93
CA LEU A 44 6.36 -10.90 6.92
C LEU A 44 7.51 -11.76 6.41
N GLN A 45 8.67 -11.17 6.14
CA GLN A 45 9.87 -11.90 5.71
C GLN A 45 10.34 -12.91 6.77
N ILE A 46 10.36 -12.53 8.05
CA ILE A 46 10.69 -13.43 9.16
C ILE A 46 9.70 -14.60 9.22
N ARG A 47 8.40 -14.33 9.05
CA ARG A 47 7.37 -15.39 9.05
C ARG A 47 7.53 -16.35 7.87
N ILE A 48 7.89 -15.82 6.70
CA ILE A 48 8.21 -16.65 5.53
C ILE A 48 9.42 -17.54 5.85
N ALA A 49 10.51 -16.97 6.37
CA ALA A 49 11.71 -17.74 6.73
C ALA A 49 11.42 -18.86 7.75
N LYS A 50 10.60 -18.58 8.77
CA LYS A 50 10.15 -19.58 9.74
C LYS A 50 9.31 -20.68 9.08
N ALA A 51 8.31 -20.32 8.28
CA ALA A 51 7.45 -21.27 7.59
C ALA A 51 8.22 -22.14 6.59
N THR A 52 9.23 -21.58 5.92
CA THR A 52 10.13 -22.33 5.03
C THR A 52 10.97 -23.33 5.82
N LYS A 53 11.49 -22.95 7.00
CA LYS A 53 12.25 -23.86 7.87
C LYS A 53 11.39 -25.03 8.38
N GLU A 54 10.10 -24.82 8.57
CA GLU A 54 9.13 -25.83 8.97
C GLU A 54 8.54 -26.62 7.78
N GLU A 55 9.04 -26.39 6.56
CA GLU A 55 8.56 -26.99 5.30
C GLU A 55 7.05 -26.81 5.05
N ASN A 56 6.43 -25.79 5.65
CA ASN A 56 5.02 -25.49 5.48
C ASN A 56 4.77 -24.63 4.24
N TRP A 57 4.83 -25.25 3.06
CA TRP A 57 4.72 -24.59 1.76
C TRP A 57 3.38 -23.86 1.55
N ASN A 58 2.29 -24.36 2.12
CA ASN A 58 0.98 -23.70 2.06
C ASN A 58 1.00 -22.36 2.79
N LEU A 59 1.65 -22.30 3.96
CA LEU A 59 1.81 -21.05 4.70
C LEU A 59 2.76 -20.10 3.98
N VAL A 60 3.89 -20.59 3.45
CA VAL A 60 4.82 -19.79 2.63
C VAL A 60 4.08 -19.12 1.47
N LYS A 61 3.29 -19.87 0.71
CA LYS A 61 2.52 -19.32 -0.43
C LYS A 61 1.57 -18.21 -0.01
N ARG A 62 0.85 -18.39 1.10
CA ARG A 62 -0.08 -17.39 1.64
C ARG A 62 0.65 -16.13 2.13
N LEU A 63 1.78 -16.29 2.81
CA LEU A 63 2.57 -15.16 3.32
C LEU A 63 3.26 -14.39 2.20
N SER A 64 3.78 -15.08 1.20
CA SER A 64 4.35 -14.45 0.00
C SER A 64 3.29 -13.66 -0.76
N TYR A 65 2.08 -14.20 -0.91
CA TYR A 65 0.96 -13.47 -1.49
C TYR A 65 0.63 -12.19 -0.69
N LEU A 66 0.57 -12.30 0.64
CA LEU A 66 0.34 -11.14 1.52
C LEU A 66 1.45 -10.09 1.37
N LEU A 67 2.72 -10.53 1.28
CA LEU A 67 3.86 -9.64 1.11
C LEU A 67 3.80 -8.87 -0.22
N THR A 68 3.56 -9.55 -1.34
CA THR A 68 3.52 -8.91 -2.67
C THR A 68 2.33 -7.96 -2.84
N HIS A 69 1.21 -8.23 -2.16
CA HIS A 69 0.01 -7.40 -2.22
C HIS A 69 -0.01 -6.28 -1.17
N SER A 70 0.93 -6.28 -0.22
CA SER A 70 1.01 -5.27 0.84
C SER A 70 1.36 -3.87 0.30
N ARG A 71 0.60 -2.86 0.75
CA ARG A 71 0.89 -1.45 0.46
C ARG A 71 2.29 -1.06 0.96
N SER A 72 2.66 -1.51 2.16
CA SER A 72 3.95 -1.23 2.78
C SER A 72 5.11 -1.78 1.95
N ALA A 73 4.96 -2.99 1.41
CA ALA A 73 5.98 -3.59 0.54
C ALA A 73 6.15 -2.81 -0.77
N LYS A 74 5.04 -2.41 -1.40
CA LYS A 74 5.06 -1.58 -2.62
C LYS A 74 5.70 -0.22 -2.37
N LEU A 75 5.34 0.46 -1.28
CA LEU A 75 5.92 1.75 -0.89
C LEU A 75 7.43 1.63 -0.68
N LEU A 76 7.87 0.62 0.06
CA LEU A 76 9.28 0.38 0.32
C LEU A 76 10.06 0.10 -0.98
N ALA A 77 9.50 -0.70 -1.89
CA ALA A 77 10.12 -0.98 -3.19
C ALA A 77 10.30 0.30 -4.03
N VAL A 78 9.25 1.13 -4.13
CA VAL A 78 9.34 2.42 -4.85
C VAL A 78 10.39 3.31 -4.22
N ARG A 79 10.42 3.43 -2.88
CA ARG A 79 11.41 4.25 -2.18
C ARG A 79 12.84 3.81 -2.50
N ILE A 80 13.12 2.51 -2.42
CA ILE A 80 14.45 1.97 -2.71
C ILE A 80 14.87 2.30 -4.15
N VAL A 81 13.98 2.10 -5.14
CA VAL A 81 14.27 2.44 -6.55
C VAL A 81 14.55 3.93 -6.72
N THR A 82 13.76 4.80 -6.09
CA THR A 82 13.96 6.26 -6.18
C THR A 82 15.27 6.71 -5.52
N GLN A 83 15.69 6.06 -4.44
CA GLN A 83 16.95 6.36 -3.75
C GLN A 83 18.17 5.81 -4.52
N ASN A 84 18.06 4.61 -5.10
CA ASN A 84 19.15 3.99 -5.86
C ASN A 84 19.48 4.75 -7.15
N LYS A 85 18.47 5.32 -7.82
CA LYS A 85 18.70 6.17 -9.00
C LYS A 85 19.50 7.44 -8.66
N ALA A 86 19.38 7.97 -7.44
CA ALA A 86 20.19 9.10 -6.98
C ALA A 86 21.64 8.72 -6.66
N MET A 87 21.93 7.44 -6.41
CA MET A 87 23.27 6.94 -6.09
C MET A 87 24.06 6.53 -7.34
N ALA A 88 23.41 6.13 -8.43
CA ALA A 88 24.06 5.69 -9.67
C ALA A 88 24.57 6.84 -10.58
N SER A 89 24.32 8.11 -10.21
CA SER A 89 24.73 9.29 -10.98
C SER A 89 25.86 10.08 -10.30
N LYS A 90 26.57 9.47 -9.34
CA LYS A 90 27.77 10.02 -8.72
C LYS A 90 29.00 9.22 -9.12
#